data_AF-A0A0B4DIN7-F1
#
_entry.id   AF-A0A0B4DIN7-F1
#
_cell.length_a   1.000
_cell.length_b   1.000
_cell.length_c   1.000
_cell.angle_alpha   90.00
_cell.angle_beta   90.00
_cell.angle_gamma   90.00
#
_symmetry.space_group_name_H-M   'P 1'
#
loop_
_entity.id
_entity.type
_entity.pdbx_description
1 polymer ?
#
loop_
_entity_poly.entity_id
_entity_poly.type
_entity_poly.pdbx_seq_one_letter_code
_entity_poly.pdbx_strand_id
1 'polypeptide(L)'
;MEDKGPRNLRGLVQPRDMAEFLGVPEPTFRVWRKRRQEWVEKGRPKSRAVHTLLPEPVRDPENPSEPFMINGAFVYDVSDVIKLRDEIVAHERKAGNPNIASLNVKDPAP
;
A
#
# COMPACT_ATOMS: atom_id res chain seq x y z
N MET A 1 -14.84 -21.75 5.34
CA MET A 1 -13.70 -20.99 4.80
C MET A 1 -13.54 -19.78 5.69
N GLU A 2 -12.57 -19.78 6.60
CA GLU A 2 -12.27 -18.59 7.40
C GLU A 2 -11.52 -17.62 6.50
N ASP A 3 -12.21 -16.55 6.11
CA ASP A 3 -11.61 -15.37 5.53
C ASP A 3 -10.59 -14.84 6.55
N LYS A 4 -9.31 -15.12 6.34
CA LYS A 4 -8.21 -14.51 7.11
C LYS A 4 -8.09 -13.06 6.68
N GLY A 5 -9.10 -12.27 7.01
CA GLY A 5 -9.04 -10.82 6.96
C GLY A 5 -7.85 -10.33 7.80
N PRO A 6 -7.41 -9.07 7.61
CA PRO A 6 -6.17 -8.54 8.15
C PRO A 6 -6.25 -8.31 9.66
N ARG A 7 -6.41 -9.37 10.45
CA ARG A 7 -6.41 -9.34 11.93
C ARG A 7 -5.13 -8.75 12.51
N ASN A 8 -4.04 -8.78 11.72
CA ASN A 8 -2.74 -8.23 12.09
C ASN A 8 -2.60 -6.72 11.78
N LEU A 9 -3.54 -6.13 11.03
CA LEU A 9 -3.55 -4.70 10.70
C LEU A 9 -4.70 -4.03 11.46
N ARG A 10 -4.51 -3.66 12.73
CA ARG A 10 -5.55 -2.95 13.50
C ARG A 10 -5.26 -1.45 13.53
N GLY A 11 -6.14 -0.66 12.91
CA GLY A 11 -6.15 0.81 12.92
C GLY A 11 -5.07 1.45 12.04
N LEU A 12 -3.80 1.28 12.42
CA LEU A 12 -2.65 1.91 11.78
C LEU A 12 -1.63 0.85 11.34
N VAL A 13 -0.97 1.09 10.21
CA VAL A 13 -0.02 0.16 9.59
C VAL A 13 1.30 0.86 9.32
N GLN A 14 2.41 0.19 9.62
CA GLN A 14 3.74 0.66 9.27
C GLN A 14 4.13 0.22 7.84
N PRO A 15 5.07 0.92 7.18
CA PRO A 15 5.50 0.65 5.81
C PRO A 15 5.85 -0.81 5.52
N ARG A 16 6.44 -1.50 6.50
CA ARG A 16 6.85 -2.90 6.37
C ARG A 16 5.63 -3.83 6.25
N ASP A 17 4.70 -3.73 7.19
CA ASP A 17 3.48 -4.55 7.21
C ASP A 17 2.58 -4.24 6.01
N MET A 18 2.56 -2.97 5.60
CA MET A 18 1.86 -2.55 4.39
C MET A 18 2.48 -3.18 3.14
N ALA A 19 3.80 -3.14 2.98
CA ALA A 19 4.48 -3.76 1.84
C ALA A 19 4.20 -5.27 1.78
N GLU A 20 4.26 -5.95 2.93
CA GLU A 20 3.91 -7.37 3.05
C GLU A 20 2.47 -7.64 2.65
N PHE A 21 1.50 -6.86 3.15
CA PHE A 21 0.08 -7.01 2.83
C PHE A 21 -0.22 -6.76 1.35
N LEU A 22 0.48 -5.82 0.72
CA LEU A 22 0.36 -5.53 -0.71
C LEU A 22 1.08 -6.57 -1.58
N GLY A 23 1.89 -7.47 -1.00
CA GLY A 23 2.72 -8.41 -1.74
C GLY A 23 3.85 -7.76 -2.52
N VAL A 24 4.29 -6.56 -2.10
CA VAL A 24 5.30 -5.77 -2.80
C VAL A 24 6.64 -5.87 -2.04
N PRO A 25 7.76 -6.20 -2.72
CA PRO A 25 9.07 -6.20 -2.08
C PRO A 25 9.41 -4.84 -1.46
N GLU A 26 9.99 -4.84 -0.26
CA GLU A 26 10.31 -3.63 0.49
C GLU A 26 11.14 -2.60 -0.32
N PRO A 27 12.16 -2.98 -1.13
CA PRO A 27 12.89 -2.04 -1.96
C PRO A 27 12.00 -1.34 -2.99
N THR A 28 11.06 -2.08 -3.59
CA THR A 28 10.08 -1.54 -4.54
C THR A 28 9.14 -0.57 -3.84
N PHE A 29 8.68 -0.93 -2.64
CA PHE A 29 7.81 -0.07 -1.83
C PHE A 29 8.49 1.24 -1.42
N ARG A 30 9.79 1.19 -1.04
CA ARG A 30 10.59 2.40 -0.76
C ARG A 30 10.68 3.32 -1.99
N VAL A 31 10.87 2.76 -3.18
CA VAL A 31 10.88 3.53 -4.44
C VAL A 31 9.52 4.18 -4.69
N TRP A 32 8.43 3.46 -4.48
CA TRP A 32 7.08 4.02 -4.65
C TRP A 32 6.84 5.20 -3.70
N ARG A 33 7.22 5.05 -2.42
CA ARG A 33 7.13 6.13 -1.44
C ARG A 33 7.93 7.36 -1.84
N LYS A 34 9.19 7.18 -2.26
CA LYS A 34 10.04 8.29 -2.71
C LYS A 34 9.39 9.02 -3.91
N ARG A 35 8.92 8.25 -4.90
CA ARG A 35 8.24 8.83 -6.08
C ARG A 35 6.95 9.56 -5.71
N ARG A 36 6.19 9.07 -4.73
CA ARG A 36 4.99 9.73 -4.22
C ARG A 36 5.33 11.05 -3.52
N GLN A 37 6.39 11.10 -2.72
CA GLN A 37 6.83 12.34 -2.08
C GLN A 37 7.26 13.37 -3.13
N GLU A 38 8.09 12.97 -4.09
CA GLU A 38 8.46 13.83 -5.22
C GLU A 38 7.23 14.28 -6.04
N TRP A 39 6.18 13.46 -6.12
CA TRP A 39 4.91 13.81 -6.78
C TRP A 39 4.13 14.89 -6.04
N VAL A 40 4.04 14.79 -4.71
CA VAL A 40 3.40 15.81 -3.85
C VAL A 40 4.18 17.13 -3.92
N GLU A 41 5.51 17.08 -3.83
CA GLU A 41 6.38 18.25 -3.85
C GLU A 41 6.39 18.98 -5.21
N LYS A 42 6.32 18.25 -6.34
CA LYS A 42 6.43 18.81 -7.69
C LYS A 42 5.10 19.13 -8.37
N GLY A 43 3.95 18.81 -7.76
CA GLY A 43 2.65 19.19 -8.32
C GLY A 43 2.20 18.43 -9.59
N ARG A 44 2.54 17.13 -9.71
CA ARG A 44 2.05 16.10 -10.68
C ARG A 44 2.86 15.82 -11.97
N PRO A 45 2.77 14.55 -12.43
CA PRO A 45 2.36 14.22 -13.79
C PRO A 45 1.00 13.49 -13.84
N LYS A 46 0.34 13.51 -15.01
CA LYS A 46 -1.03 13.01 -15.32
C LYS A 46 -1.21 11.46 -15.33
N SER A 47 -0.34 10.67 -14.71
CA SER A 47 -0.36 9.21 -14.85
C SER A 47 -0.98 8.49 -13.64
N ARG A 48 -1.94 7.60 -13.87
CA ARG A 48 -2.55 6.66 -12.87
C ARG A 48 -1.62 5.48 -12.54
N ALA A 49 -0.32 5.74 -12.39
CA ALA A 49 0.62 4.67 -12.07
C ALA A 49 0.47 4.24 -10.60
N VAL A 50 0.63 2.95 -10.30
CA VAL A 50 0.37 2.38 -8.96
C VAL A 50 1.02 3.16 -7.79
N HIS A 51 2.21 3.73 -7.98
CA HIS A 51 2.88 4.54 -6.95
C HIS A 51 2.16 5.85 -6.60
N THR A 52 1.29 6.36 -7.47
CA THR A 52 0.43 7.52 -7.17
C THR A 52 -0.79 7.15 -6.32
N LEU A 53 -1.07 5.86 -6.15
CA LEU A 53 -2.20 5.37 -5.35
C LEU A 53 -1.81 5.13 -3.89
N LEU A 54 -0.52 5.25 -3.55
CA LEU A 54 -0.07 5.14 -2.17
C LEU A 54 -0.84 6.14 -1.28
N PRO A 55 -1.47 5.68 -0.20
CA PRO A 55 -2.15 6.53 0.75
C PRO A 55 -1.17 7.51 1.40
N GLU A 56 -1.72 8.64 1.83
CA GLU A 56 -0.97 9.58 2.64
C GLU A 56 -0.81 9.02 4.06
N PRO A 57 0.31 9.30 4.74
CA PRO A 57 0.42 9.02 6.16
C PRO A 57 -0.72 9.67 6.94
N VAL A 58 -1.17 9.01 8.01
CA VAL A 58 -2.10 9.61 8.96
C VAL A 58 -1.46 10.88 9.52
N ARG A 59 -2.25 11.95 9.68
CA ARG A 59 -1.79 13.22 10.25
C ARG A 59 -1.77 13.14 11.78
N ASP A 60 -0.83 13.83 12.40
CA ASP A 60 -0.76 13.92 13.85
C ASP A 60 -1.99 14.70 14.37
N PRO A 61 -2.75 14.16 15.35
CA PRO A 61 -3.91 14.85 15.91
C PRO A 61 -3.55 16.13 16.66
N GLU A 62 -2.35 16.21 17.24
CA GLU A 62 -1.84 17.40 17.95
C GLU A 62 -1.22 18.41 16.96
N ASN A 63 -0.67 17.93 15.85
CA ASN A 63 -0.16 18.76 14.77
C ASN A 63 -0.63 18.29 13.38
N PRO A 64 -1.82 18.72 12.91
CA PRO A 64 -2.39 18.27 11.65
C PRO A 64 -1.57 18.61 10.40
N SER A 65 -0.53 19.45 10.52
CA SER A 65 0.36 19.76 9.41
C SER A 65 1.46 18.71 9.21
N GLU A 66 1.67 17.83 10.19
CA GLU A 66 2.73 16.83 10.20
C GLU A 66 2.17 15.40 10.11
N PRO A 67 2.93 14.47 9.49
CA PRO A 67 2.57 13.06 9.48
C PRO A 67 2.81 12.44 10.86
N PHE A 68 1.83 11.67 11.33
CA PHE A 68 1.94 10.86 12.53
C PHE A 68 2.96 9.73 12.31
N MET A 69 3.83 9.55 13.29
CA MET A 69 4.93 8.58 13.25
C MET A 69 4.96 7.74 14.51
N ILE A 70 5.16 6.43 14.34
CA ILE A 70 5.42 5.49 15.44
C ILE A 70 6.83 4.93 15.23
N ASN A 71 7.69 5.03 16.24
CA ASN A 71 9.09 4.57 16.19
C ASN A 71 9.88 5.13 14.99
N GLY A 72 9.64 6.40 14.62
CA GLY A 72 10.33 7.06 13.51
C GLY A 72 9.86 6.62 12.11
N ALA A 73 8.79 5.84 12.02
CA ALA A 73 8.18 5.45 10.75
C ALA A 73 6.77 6.06 10.63
N PHE A 74 6.46 6.57 9.43
CA PHE A 74 5.09 6.98 9.09
C PHE A 74 4.13 5.81 9.28
N VAL A 75 2.90 6.14 9.64
CA VAL A 75 1.82 5.14 9.72
C VAL A 75 0.68 5.50 8.79
N TYR A 76 0.00 4.47 8.30
CA TYR A 76 -1.06 4.57 7.31
C TYR A 76 -2.35 3.97 7.87
N ASP A 77 -3.49 4.52 7.49
CA ASP A 77 -4.78 3.96 7.87
C ASP A 77 -4.99 2.62 7.16
N VAL A 78 -5.38 1.59 7.93
CA VAL A 78 -5.65 0.24 7.40
C VAL A 78 -6.67 0.27 6.27
N SER A 79 -7.71 1.10 6.41
CA SER A 79 -8.80 1.20 5.44
C SER A 79 -8.29 1.68 4.08
N ASP A 80 -7.34 2.62 4.09
CA ASP A 80 -6.75 3.13 2.84
C ASP A 80 -5.74 2.16 2.25
N VAL A 81 -5.03 1.40 3.08
CA VAL A 81 -4.17 0.28 2.62
C VAL A 81 -5.00 -0.82 1.95
N ILE A 82 -6.17 -1.15 2.49
CA ILE A 82 -7.11 -2.12 1.89
C ILE A 82 -7.60 -1.61 0.52
N LYS A 83 -8.07 -0.36 0.45
CA LYS A 83 -8.49 0.25 -0.83
C LYS A 83 -7.37 0.22 -1.87
N LEU A 84 -6.15 0.56 -1.47
CA LEU A 84 -4.99 0.51 -2.36
C LEU A 84 -4.78 -0.90 -2.92
N ARG A 85 -4.89 -1.94 -2.08
CA ARG A 85 -4.75 -3.33 -2.54
C ARG A 85 -5.76 -3.66 -3.62
N ASP A 86 -7.02 -3.27 -3.41
CA ASP A 86 -8.09 -3.50 -4.38
C ASP A 86 -7.84 -2.76 -5.70
N GLU A 87 -7.34 -1.52 -5.63
CA GLU A 87 -6.98 -0.74 -6.81
C GLU A 87 -5.78 -1.33 -7.57
N ILE A 88 -4.77 -1.86 -6.87
CA ILE A 88 -3.64 -2.57 -7.48
C ILE A 88 -4.14 -3.79 -8.25
N VAL A 89 -4.96 -4.63 -7.61
CA VAL A 89 -5.54 -5.83 -8.24
C VAL A 89 -6.39 -5.45 -9.45
N ALA A 90 -7.21 -4.40 -9.36
CA ALA A 90 -8.00 -3.91 -10.48
C ALA A 90 -7.13 -3.38 -11.63
N HIS A 91 -6.04 -2.67 -11.31
CA HIS A 91 -5.08 -2.16 -12.29
C HIS A 91 -4.35 -3.30 -13.02
N GLU A 92 -3.88 -4.33 -12.30
CA GLU A 92 -3.22 -5.51 -12.90
C GLU A 92 -4.16 -6.27 -13.85
N ARG A 93 -5.41 -6.50 -13.43
CA ARG A 93 -6.45 -7.11 -14.29
C ARG A 93 -6.66 -6.32 -15.57
N LYS A 94 -6.73 -4.99 -15.49
CA LYS A 94 -6.96 -4.11 -16.65
C LYS A 94 -5.75 -4.06 -17.59
N ALA A 95 -4.53 -4.15 -17.06
CA ALA A 95 -3.31 -4.13 -17.84
C ALA A 95 -3.02 -5.47 -18.56
N GLY A 96 -3.86 -6.50 -18.36
CA GLY A 96 -3.61 -7.84 -18.88
C GLY A 96 -2.38 -8.50 -18.26
N ASN A 97 -1.92 -7.99 -17.11
CA ASN A 97 -0.74 -8.50 -16.43
C ASN A 97 -1.21 -9.62 -15.48
N PRO A 98 -0.79 -10.89 -15.66
CA PRO A 98 -1.24 -11.99 -14.82
C PRO A 98 -0.66 -11.90 -13.39
N ASN A 99 -1.34 -11.09 -12.57
CA ASN A 99 -1.52 -11.08 -11.12
C ASN A 99 -0.37 -11.51 -10.17
N ILE A 100 -0.13 -10.64 -9.17
CA ILE A 100 0.48 -10.98 -7.87
C ILE A 100 -0.34 -12.07 -7.13
N ALA A 101 -1.64 -12.17 -7.39
CA ALA A 101 -2.51 -13.23 -6.86
C ALA A 101 -2.20 -14.63 -7.43
N SER A 102 -1.57 -14.75 -8.60
CA SER A 102 -1.20 -16.04 -9.20
C SER A 102 0.07 -16.66 -8.61
N LEU A 103 0.87 -15.89 -7.85
CA LEU A 103 2.15 -16.37 -7.31
C LEU A 103 2.02 -17.08 -5.95
N ASN A 104 0.85 -17.07 -5.31
CA ASN A 104 0.69 -17.63 -3.96
C ASN A 104 -0.49 -18.59 -3.76
N VAL A 105 -1.14 -19.04 -4.84
CA VAL A 105 -2.03 -20.20 -4.76
C VAL A 105 -1.19 -21.43 -5.08
N LYS A 106 -0.57 -22.02 -4.06
CA LYS A 106 -0.20 -23.44 -4.17
C LYS A 106 -1.50 -24.20 -4.35
N ASP A 107 -1.75 -24.68 -5.56
CA ASP A 107 -2.78 -25.67 -5.80
C ASP A 107 -2.61 -26.80 -4.77
N PRO A 108 -3.65 -27.15 -3.99
CA PRO A 108 -3.65 -28.44 -3.33
C PRO A 108 -3.73 -29.48 -4.46
N ALA A 109 -2.63 -30.21 -4.64
CA ALA A 109 -2.51 -31.34 -5.55
C ALA A 109 -3.66 -32.36 -5.35
N PRO A 110 -4.04 -33.11 -6.40
CA PRO A 110 -5.25 -33.94 -6.46
C PRO A 110 -5.34 -35.03 -5.41
#